data_AF-A0A8J2H4Y2-F1
#
_entry.id   AF-A0A8J2H4Y2-F1
#
_cell.length_a   1.000
_cell.length_b   1.000
_cell.length_c   1.000
_cell.angle_alpha   90.00
_cell.angle_beta   90.00
_cell.angle_gamma   90.00
#
_symmetry.space_group_name_H-M   'P 1'
#
loop_
_entity.id
_entity.type
_entity.pdbx_description
1 polymer ?
#
loop_
_entity_poly.entity_id
_entity_poly.type
_entity_poly.pdbx_seq_one_letter_code
_entity_poly.pdbx_strand_id
1 'polypeptide(L)'
;MGYAKPVVRCIEGLNYKLGRFIHQVLSPLVGPNHINVKDSTEFVNFTREVTLPENYILISLDVVSLFTNVPKKLVNKIIDEKWESLSEVVRMNKELFVK
;
A
#
# COMPACT_ATOMS: atom_id res chain seq x y z
N MET A 1 5.94 -17.46 -22.31
CA MET A 1 6.57 -16.17 -22.65
C MET A 1 6.86 -15.45 -21.33
N GLY A 2 8.12 -15.27 -20.94
CA GLY A 2 8.47 -14.62 -19.67
C GLY A 2 8.21 -13.12 -19.73
N TYR A 3 7.51 -12.57 -18.75
CA TYR A 3 7.27 -11.13 -18.62
C TYR A 3 8.42 -10.49 -17.84
N ALA A 4 8.99 -9.40 -18.37
CA ALA A 4 10.01 -8.63 -17.68
C ALA A 4 9.38 -7.83 -16.52
N LYS A 5 10.01 -7.85 -15.34
CA LYS A 5 9.64 -7.03 -14.18
C LYS A 5 10.68 -5.91 -14.03
N PRO A 6 10.47 -4.73 -14.64
CA PRO A 6 11.42 -3.63 -14.50
C PRO A 6 11.46 -3.16 -13.04
N VAL A 7 12.66 -3.03 -12.48
CA VAL A 7 12.89 -2.50 -11.13
C VAL A 7 13.93 -1.40 -11.23
N VAL A 8 13.65 -0.25 -10.62
CA VAL A 8 14.57 0.88 -10.58
C VAL A 8 15.34 0.85 -9.26
N ARG A 9 16.68 0.80 -9.33
CA ARG A 9 17.53 0.90 -8.14
C ARG A 9 17.67 2.37 -7.75
N CYS A 10 17.13 2.73 -6.58
CA CYS A 10 17.19 4.09 -6.05
C CYS A 10 18.12 4.22 -4.82
N ILE A 11 18.88 3.19 -4.48
CA ILE A 11 19.81 3.20 -3.33
C ILE A 11 20.87 4.29 -3.53
N GLU A 12 21.14 5.09 -2.49
CA GLU A 12 22.12 6.21 -2.47
C GLU A 12 21.86 7.37 -3.44
N GLY A 13 20.81 7.30 -4.25
CA GLY A 13 20.41 8.38 -5.16
C GLY A 13 19.58 9.47 -4.49
N LEU A 14 19.36 10.58 -5.23
CA LEU A 14 18.47 11.68 -4.82
C LEU A 14 17.07 11.17 -4.43
N ASN A 15 16.58 10.17 -5.17
CA ASN A 15 15.26 9.58 -4.97
C ASN A 15 15.13 8.79 -3.67
N TYR A 16 16.23 8.35 -3.05
CA TYR A 16 16.19 7.62 -1.78
C TYR A 16 15.62 8.48 -0.66
N LYS A 17 16.11 9.73 -0.55
CA LYS A 17 15.67 10.68 0.48
C LYS A 17 14.21 11.05 0.28
N LEU A 18 13.81 11.28 -0.97
CA LEU A 18 12.41 11.56 -1.32
C LEU A 18 11.51 10.37 -0.99
N GLY A 19 11.88 9.16 -1.39
CA GLY A 19 11.12 7.95 -1.07
C GLY A 19 10.97 7.72 0.44
N ARG A 20 12.04 7.97 1.21
CA ARG A 20 12.00 7.92 2.68
C ARG A 20 11.04 8.96 3.27
N PHE A 21 11.08 10.20 2.77
CA PHE A 21 10.15 11.25 3.19
C PHE A 21 8.69 10.86 2.93
N ILE A 22 8.37 10.42 1.70
CA ILE A 22 7.03 9.96 1.34
C ILE A 22 6.60 8.77 2.21
N HIS A 23 7.49 7.82 2.48
CA HIS A 23 7.20 6.70 3.37
C HIS A 23 6.87 7.15 4.79
N GLN A 24 7.61 8.10 5.36
CA GLN A 24 7.36 8.65 6.70
C GLN A 24 5.99 9.35 6.78
N VAL A 25 5.59 10.05 5.73
CA VAL A 25 4.31 10.76 5.66
C VAL A 25 3.14 9.78 5.50
N LEU A 26 3.26 8.77 4.63
CA LEU A 26 2.14 7.89 4.28
C LEU A 26 1.95 6.71 5.24
N SER A 27 3.01 6.18 5.84
CA SER A 27 2.92 4.98 6.69
C SER A 27 1.94 5.12 7.86
N PRO A 28 1.90 6.26 8.58
CA PRO A 28 0.93 6.46 9.67
C PRO A 28 -0.52 6.44 9.20
N LEU A 29 -0.81 6.83 7.95
CA LEU A 29 -2.17 6.85 7.40
C LEU A 29 -2.69 5.47 7.06
N VAL A 30 -1.80 4.53 6.78
CA VAL A 30 -2.17 3.16 6.41
C VAL A 30 -2.61 2.38 7.64
N GLY A 31 -1.96 2.60 8.79
CA GLY A 31 -2.38 2.08 10.11
C GLY A 31 -2.56 0.55 10.20
N PRO A 32 -2.73 0.01 11.42
CA PRO A 32 -3.33 -1.31 11.57
C PRO A 32 -4.81 -1.21 11.23
N ASN A 33 -5.23 -1.89 10.16
CA ASN A 33 -6.62 -1.89 9.72
C ASN A 33 -7.08 -3.36 9.63
N HIS A 34 -8.36 -3.63 9.85
CA HIS A 34 -8.95 -4.97 9.81
C HIS A 34 -8.81 -5.75 8.48
N ILE A 35 -8.17 -5.14 7.47
CA ILE A 35 -7.94 -5.70 6.13
C ILE A 35 -6.45 -6.00 5.86
N ASN A 36 -5.54 -5.70 6.79
CA ASN A 36 -4.12 -6.03 6.65
C ASN A 36 -3.72 -7.19 7.55
N VAL A 37 -2.70 -7.91 7.10
CA VAL A 37 -2.00 -8.90 7.91
C VAL A 37 -0.54 -8.46 7.97
N LYS A 38 0.01 -8.41 9.17
CA LYS A 38 1.38 -7.92 9.43
C LYS A 38 2.41 -8.85 8.81
N ASP A 39 2.24 -10.14 9.01
CA ASP A 39 3.17 -11.17 8.58
C ASP A 39 2.50 -12.55 8.46
N SER A 40 3.25 -13.53 7.96
CA SER A 40 2.77 -14.90 7.79
C SER A 40 2.44 -15.59 9.13
N THR A 41 3.02 -15.15 10.24
CA THR A 41 2.75 -15.74 11.57
C THR A 41 1.36 -15.35 12.04
N GLU A 42 1.01 -14.07 11.90
CA GLU A 42 -0.34 -13.58 12.17
C GLU A 42 -1.38 -14.30 11.30
N PHE A 43 -1.09 -14.47 10.00
CA PHE A 43 -1.97 -15.20 9.09
C PHE A 43 -2.21 -16.66 9.52
N VAL A 44 -1.15 -17.37 9.92
CA VAL A 44 -1.26 -18.77 10.38
C VAL A 44 -2.08 -18.85 11.67
N ASN A 45 -1.92 -17.91 12.59
CA ASN A 45 -2.72 -17.89 13.82
C ASN A 45 -4.19 -17.62 13.52
N PHE A 46 -4.48 -16.65 12.65
CA PHE A 46 -5.85 -16.36 12.19
C PHE A 46 -6.51 -17.59 11.56
N THR A 47 -5.84 -18.25 10.61
CA THR A 47 -6.43 -19.39 9.88
C THR A 47 -6.67 -20.63 10.74
N ARG A 48 -5.97 -20.78 11.87
CA ARG A 48 -6.23 -21.86 12.85
C ARG A 48 -7.56 -21.68 13.59
N GLU A 49 -7.98 -20.44 13.79
CA GLU A 49 -9.19 -20.12 14.56
C GLU A 49 -10.44 -20.03 13.66
N VAL A 50 -10.26 -19.92 12.35
CA VAL A 50 -11.36 -19.79 11.38
C VAL A 50 -11.85 -21.16 10.92
N THR A 51 -13.13 -21.45 11.20
CA THR A 51 -13.86 -22.59 10.61
C THR A 51 -14.84 -22.09 9.57
N LEU A 52 -14.76 -22.62 8.35
CA LEU A 52 -15.67 -22.26 7.26
C LEU A 52 -16.94 -23.14 7.29
N PRO A 53 -18.14 -22.60 7.01
CA PRO A 53 -19.34 -23.41 6.84
C PRO A 53 -19.22 -24.37 5.64
N GLU A 54 -20.00 -25.46 5.66
CA GLU A 54 -19.92 -26.56 4.69
C GLU A 54 -20.10 -26.14 3.22
N ASN A 55 -20.79 -25.02 2.98
CA ASN A 55 -21.06 -24.49 1.64
C ASN A 55 -20.06 -23.40 1.18
N TYR A 56 -18.96 -23.19 1.90
CA TYR A 56 -17.95 -22.18 1.57
C TYR A 56 -16.74 -22.82 0.92
N ILE A 57 -16.16 -22.11 -0.05
CA ILE A 57 -14.92 -22.51 -0.72
C ILE A 57 -13.84 -21.47 -0.49
N LEU A 58 -12.61 -21.94 -0.32
CA LEU A 58 -11.43 -21.07 -0.28
C LEU A 58 -10.88 -20.92 -1.70
N ILE A 59 -10.68 -19.68 -2.13
CA ILE A 59 -10.04 -19.37 -3.42
C ILE A 59 -8.71 -18.67 -3.18
N SER A 60 -7.69 -19.04 -3.96
CA SER A 60 -6.41 -18.34 -4.01
C SER A 60 -6.34 -17.55 -5.31
N LEU A 61 -6.04 -16.26 -5.21
CA LEU A 61 -6.00 -15.35 -6.35
C LEU A 61 -4.61 -14.74 -6.46
N ASP A 62 -4.01 -14.86 -7.64
CA ASP A 62 -2.73 -14.22 -7.95
C ASP A 62 -2.96 -12.85 -8.57
N VAL A 63 -2.51 -11.80 -7.87
CA VAL A 63 -2.59 -10.43 -8.38
C VAL A 63 -1.53 -10.21 -9.45
N VAL A 64 -1.97 -9.80 -10.65
CA VAL A 64 -1.08 -9.49 -11.77
C VAL A 64 -0.68 -8.02 -11.74
N SER A 65 0.64 -7.78 -11.74
CA SER A 65 1.22 -6.44 -11.95
C SER A 65 0.73 -5.36 -10.97
N LEU A 66 0.64 -5.71 -9.67
CA LEU A 66 0.13 -4.85 -8.59
C LEU A 66 0.69 -3.42 -8.63
N PHE A 67 2.01 -3.25 -8.77
CA PHE A 67 2.65 -1.94 -8.73
C PHE A 67 2.35 -1.05 -9.94
N THR A 68 2.16 -1.63 -11.12
CA THR A 68 1.93 -0.87 -12.36
C THR A 68 0.45 -0.64 -12.64
N ASN A 69 -0.44 -1.38 -11.98
CA ASN A 69 -1.89 -1.32 -12.18
C ASN A 69 -2.63 -0.52 -11.12
N VAL A 70 -1.94 0.24 -10.27
CA VAL A 70 -2.58 1.09 -9.26
C VAL A 70 -3.36 2.23 -9.94
N PRO A 71 -4.70 2.33 -9.75
CA PRO A 71 -5.49 3.36 -10.41
C PRO A 71 -5.18 4.76 -9.85
N LYS A 72 -4.62 5.65 -10.67
CA LYS A 72 -4.27 7.02 -10.24
C LYS A 72 -5.46 7.81 -9.65
N LYS A 73 -6.66 7.62 -10.21
CA LYS A 73 -7.88 8.25 -9.70
C LYS A 73 -8.20 7.83 -8.26
N LEU A 74 -7.98 6.56 -7.93
CA LEU A 74 -8.18 6.04 -6.58
C LEU A 74 -7.16 6.64 -5.61
N VAL A 75 -5.89 6.74 -6.03
CA VAL A 75 -4.83 7.37 -5.24
C VAL A 75 -5.16 8.82 -4.94
N ASN A 76 -5.56 9.60 -5.95
CA ASN A 76 -5.93 11.01 -5.76
C ASN A 76 -7.11 11.15 -4.79
N LYS A 77 -8.15 10.31 -4.94
CA LYS A 77 -9.29 10.30 -4.02
C LYS A 77 -8.86 10.03 -2.58
N ILE A 78 -7.96 9.07 -2.35
CA ILE A 78 -7.45 8.77 -1.00
C ILE A 78 -6.66 9.95 -0.43
N ILE A 79 -5.83 10.61 -1.25
CA ILE A 79 -5.10 11.81 -0.83
C ILE A 79 -6.09 12.93 -0.48
N ASP A 80 -7.15 13.10 -1.27
CA ASP A 80 -8.19 14.09 -1.00
C ASP A 80 -8.88 13.85 0.34
N GLU A 81 -9.28 12.60 0.61
CA GLU A 81 -9.94 12.18 1.86
C GLU A 81 -9.02 12.30 3.09
N LYS A 82 -7.71 12.14 2.91
CA LYS A 82 -6.72 12.18 4.00
C LYS A 82 -5.97 13.50 4.11
N TRP A 83 -6.31 14.52 3.30
CA TRP A 83 -5.52 15.75 3.18
C TRP A 83 -5.43 16.53 4.49
N GLU A 84 -6.52 16.59 5.27
CA GLU A 84 -6.54 17.30 6.55
C GLU A 84 -5.43 16.78 7.48
N SER A 85 -5.38 15.46 7.69
CA SER A 85 -4.33 14.82 8.50
C SER A 85 -2.94 14.90 7.86
N LEU A 86 -2.85 14.84 6.53
CA LEU A 86 -1.58 14.99 5.81
C LEU A 86 -0.98 16.37 5.99
N SER A 87 -1.81 17.41 5.95
CA SER A 87 -1.38 18.81 5.96
C SER A 87 -0.71 19.22 7.27
N GLU A 88 -0.96 18.50 8.36
CA GLU A 88 -0.27 18.70 9.64
C GLU A 88 1.21 18.29 9.59
N VAL A 89 1.53 17.26 8.79
CA VAL A 89 2.87 16.67 8.69
C VAL A 89 3.60 17.20 7.45
N VAL A 90 2.85 17.56 6.41
CA VAL A 90 3.35 17.97 5.11
C VAL A 90 3.32 19.49 4.98
N ARG A 91 4.51 20.11 4.98
CA ARG A 91 4.68 21.58 4.81
C ARG A 91 4.66 22.02 3.33
N MET A 92 3.71 21.51 2.55
CA MET A 92 3.50 21.95 1.17
C MET A 92 2.02 21.88 0.79
N ASN A 93 1.64 22.58 -0.27
CA ASN A 93 0.27 22.53 -0.77
C ASN A 93 -0.03 21.21 -1.49
N LYS A 94 -1.32 20.94 -1.63
CA LYS A 94 -1.84 19.69 -2.20
C LYS A 94 -1.48 19.52 -3.66
N GLU A 95 -1.49 20.63 -4.39
CA GLU A 95 -1.18 20.67 -5.81
C GLU A 95 0.26 20.25 -6.09
N LEU A 96 1.19 20.58 -5.20
CA LEU A 96 2.58 20.15 -5.28
C LEU A 96 2.75 18.70 -4.85
N PHE A 97 1.98 18.24 -3.86
CA PHE A 97 2.07 16.87 -3.35
C PHE A 97 1.54 15.82 -4.33
N VAL A 98 0.52 16.17 -5.13
CA VAL A 98 -0.14 15.25 -6.08
C VAL A 98 0.53 15.27 -7.47
N LYS A 99 1.43 16.23 -7.73
CA LYS A 99 2.17 16.37 -9.00
C LYS A 99 3.34 15.40 -9.12
#